data_AF-A0A919JBP5-F1
#
_entry.id   AF-A0A919JBP5-F1
#
_cell.length_a   1.000
_cell.length_b   1.000
_cell.length_c   1.000
_cell.angle_alpha   90.00
_cell.angle_beta   90.00
_cell.angle_gamma   90.00
#
_symmetry.space_group_name_H-M   'P 1'
#
loop_
_entity.id
_entity.type
_entity.pdbx_description
1 polymer ?
#
loop_
_entity_poly.entity_id
_entity_poly.type
_entity_poly.pdbx_seq_one_letter_code
_entity_poly.pdbx_strand_id
1 'polypeptide(L)'
;MYYVDPRITVTSWYVETPDGRYTMADLSDVVRLIGARHDPQWRELRALHHGEEVLLFGSRNPVEFERVRRALIRAVEVNRDALP
;
A
#
# COMPACT_ATOMS: atom_id res chain seq x y z
N MET A 1 -9.72 -10.93 -2.03
CA MET A 1 -8.86 -10.26 -3.02
C MET A 1 -9.41 -8.87 -3.20
N TYR A 2 -8.67 -7.82 -2.83
CA TYR A 2 -9.21 -6.44 -2.77
C TYR A 2 -8.90 -5.63 -4.02
N TYR A 3 -7.74 -5.88 -4.64
CA TYR A 3 -7.31 -5.17 -5.85
C TYR A 3 -6.20 -5.96 -6.55
N VAL A 4 -6.22 -5.99 -7.89
CA VAL A 4 -5.15 -6.57 -8.71
C VAL A 4 -4.88 -5.67 -9.91
N ASP A 5 -3.61 -5.35 -10.07
CA ASP A 5 -3.01 -4.65 -11.19
C ASP A 5 -1.60 -5.24 -11.42
N PRO A 6 -1.05 -5.20 -12.65
CA PRO A 6 0.32 -5.67 -12.90
C PRO A 6 1.40 -5.01 -12.03
N ARG A 7 1.14 -3.82 -11.46
CA ARG A 7 2.06 -3.12 -10.56
C ARG A 7 1.77 -3.34 -9.08
N ILE A 8 0.59 -3.83 -8.72
CA ILE A 8 0.27 -4.10 -7.32
C ILE A 8 -0.88 -5.09 -7.17
N THR A 9 -0.67 -6.10 -6.32
CA THR A 9 -1.72 -7.00 -5.85
C THR A 9 -1.96 -6.77 -4.37
N VAL A 10 -3.22 -6.54 -3.99
CA VAL A 10 -3.64 -6.33 -2.60
C VAL A 10 -4.64 -7.42 -2.19
N THR A 11 -4.25 -8.21 -1.20
CA THR A 11 -5.11 -9.24 -0.58
C THR A 11 -5.33 -8.94 0.89
N SER A 12 -6.14 -9.74 1.59
CA SER A 12 -6.30 -9.65 3.06
C SER A 12 -5.04 -10.03 3.84
N TRP A 13 -4.05 -10.64 3.17
CA TRP A 13 -2.91 -11.28 3.82
C TRP A 13 -1.56 -10.68 3.41
N TYR A 14 -1.47 -10.15 2.20
CA TYR A 14 -0.24 -9.58 1.67
C TYR A 14 -0.50 -8.51 0.61
N VAL A 15 0.50 -7.66 0.44
CA VAL A 15 0.70 -6.77 -0.70
C VAL A 15 1.85 -7.33 -1.53
N GLU A 16 1.68 -7.38 -2.84
CA GLU A 16 2.75 -7.72 -3.77
C GLU A 16 2.99 -6.55 -4.72
N THR A 17 4.24 -6.13 -4.83
CA THR A 17 4.74 -5.06 -5.68
C THR A 17 5.90 -5.61 -6.53
N PRO A 18 6.40 -4.85 -7.53
CA PRO A 18 7.57 -5.27 -8.30
C PRO A 18 8.82 -5.48 -7.44
N ASP A 19 8.91 -4.80 -6.29
CA ASP A 19 10.05 -4.87 -5.39
C ASP A 19 9.96 -6.04 -4.40
N GLY A 20 8.78 -6.66 -4.25
CA GLY A 20 8.61 -7.83 -3.40
C GLY A 20 7.20 -8.02 -2.85
N ARG A 21 7.06 -9.02 -2.00
CA ARG A 21 5.82 -9.36 -1.31
C ARG A 21 5.96 -9.11 0.18
N TYR A 22 5.03 -8.34 0.72
CA TYR A 22 4.99 -7.92 2.12
C TYR A 22 3.72 -8.44 2.78
N THR A 23 3.83 -9.07 3.95
CA THR A 23 2.64 -9.55 4.66
C THR A 23 1.92 -8.38 5.33
N MET A 24 0.59 -8.44 5.42
CA MET A 24 -0.17 -7.38 6.10
C MET A 24 0.15 -7.27 7.59
N ALA A 25 0.58 -8.37 8.21
CA ALA A 25 0.96 -8.39 9.63
C ALA A 25 2.30 -7.68 9.89
N ASP A 26 3.21 -7.71 8.91
CA ASP A 26 4.53 -7.06 9.01
C ASP A 26 4.49 -5.58 8.57
N LEU A 27 3.39 -5.15 7.95
CA LEU A 27 3.18 -3.78 7.51
C LEU A 27 2.53 -2.95 8.63
N SER A 28 3.27 -2.00 9.17
CA SER A 28 2.76 -0.99 10.11
C SER A 28 2.73 0.39 9.47
N ASP A 29 1.93 1.30 10.04
CA ASP A 29 1.89 2.72 9.68
C ASP A 29 1.84 2.95 8.16
N VAL A 30 0.73 2.56 7.53
CA VAL A 30 0.49 2.89 6.12
C VAL A 30 0.32 4.42 6.00
N VAL A 31 1.44 5.12 5.78
CA VAL A 31 1.49 6.57 5.70
C VAL A 31 1.30 7.02 4.25
N ARG A 32 0.47 8.06 4.09
CA ARG A 32 0.29 8.77 2.81
C ARG A 32 1.37 9.83 2.67
N LEU A 33 2.26 9.69 1.69
CA LEU A 33 3.15 10.78 1.24
C LEU A 33 2.57 11.43 -0.01
N ILE A 34 2.28 12.73 0.09
CA ILE A 34 1.86 13.54 -1.06
C ILE A 34 3.11 14.28 -1.57
N GLY A 35 3.60 13.85 -2.74
CA GLY A 35 4.71 14.48 -3.46
C GLY A 35 6.09 13.93 -3.11
N ALA A 36 6.77 13.35 -4.11
CA ALA A 36 8.23 13.36 -4.13
C ALA A 36 8.67 14.80 -4.44
N ARG A 37 9.79 15.26 -3.87
CA ARG A 37 10.30 16.67 -3.87
C ARG A 37 10.28 17.42 -5.23
N HIS A 38 10.07 16.73 -6.35
CA HIS A 38 10.12 17.28 -7.72
C HIS A 38 8.85 17.06 -8.58
N ASP A 39 7.82 16.34 -8.11
CA ASP A 39 6.58 16.14 -8.88
C ASP A 39 5.35 16.26 -7.95
N PRO A 40 4.62 17.38 -7.98
CA PRO A 40 3.46 17.61 -7.12
C PRO A 40 2.25 16.73 -7.48
N GLN A 41 2.24 16.11 -8.67
CA GLN A 41 1.19 15.19 -9.10
C GLN A 41 1.49 13.74 -8.70
N TRP A 42 2.75 13.44 -8.38
CA TRP A 42 3.16 12.12 -7.92
C TRP A 42 2.69 11.85 -6.49
N ARG A 43 2.05 10.70 -6.30
CA ARG A 43 1.49 10.26 -5.01
C ARG A 43 2.02 8.89 -4.67
N GLU A 44 2.44 8.71 -3.43
CA GLU A 44 3.03 7.46 -2.95
C GLU A 44 2.28 6.93 -1.73
N LEU A 45 2.11 5.61 -1.71
CA LEU A 45 1.73 4.84 -0.54
C LEU A 45 2.98 4.14 -0.05
N ARG A 46 3.37 4.46 1.18
CA ARG A 46 4.48 3.83 1.86
C ARG A 46 3.98 3.16 3.13
N ALA A 47 4.73 2.19 3.60
CA ALA A 47 4.49 1.53 4.87
C ALA A 47 5.82 1.24 5.54
N LEU A 48 5.79 1.00 6.84
CA LEU A 48 6.94 0.46 7.55
C LEU A 48 6.87 -1.06 7.50
N HIS A 49 7.96 -1.69 7.05
CA HIS A 49 8.16 -3.13 7.07
C HIS A 49 9.42 -3.41 7.89
N HIS A 50 9.26 -4.04 9.05
CA HIS A 50 10.35 -4.25 10.02
C HIS A 50 11.17 -2.98 10.36
N GLY A 51 10.51 -1.82 10.39
CA GLY A 51 11.15 -0.52 10.68
C GLY A 51 11.77 0.17 9.47
N GLU A 52 11.74 -0.44 8.29
CA GLU A 52 12.17 0.17 7.03
C GLU A 52 10.98 0.71 6.25
N GLU A 53 11.09 1.93 5.71
CA GLU A 53 10.03 2.50 4.87
C GLU A 53 10.09 1.89 3.46
N VAL A 54 9.03 1.18 3.09
CA VAL A 54 8.90 0.54 1.78
C VAL A 54 7.84 1.25 0.92
N LEU A 55 8.14 1.45 -0.36
CA LEU A 55 7.18 1.96 -1.33
C LEU A 55 6.25 0.81 -1.75
N LEU A 56 4.96 0.93 -1.42
CA LEU A 56 3.96 -0.04 -1.84
C LEU A 56 3.38 0.30 -3.21
N PHE A 57 3.11 1.58 -3.45
CA PHE A 57 2.50 2.02 -4.71
C PHE A 57 2.78 3.49 -4.99
N GLY A 58 3.04 3.83 -6.26
CA GLY A 58 3.17 5.20 -6.73
C GLY A 58 2.36 5.43 -8.00
N SER A 59 1.64 6.54 -8.09
CA SER A 59 0.92 6.91 -9.32
C SER A 59 0.72 8.42 -9.45
N ARG A 60 0.68 8.89 -10.70
CA ARG A 60 0.23 10.24 -11.06
C ARG A 60 -1.29 10.33 -11.18
N ASN A 61 -1.98 9.20 -11.30
CA ASN A 61 -3.42 9.15 -11.48
C ASN A 61 -4.12 9.14 -10.11
N PRO A 62 -4.85 10.20 -9.73
CA PRO A 62 -5.49 10.29 -8.42
C PRO A 62 -6.60 9.26 -8.22
N VAL A 63 -7.29 8.86 -9.30
CA VAL A 63 -8.39 7.87 -9.22
C VAL A 63 -7.83 6.48 -8.92
N GLU A 64 -6.75 6.11 -9.59
CA GLU A 64 -6.05 4.86 -9.36
C GLU A 64 -5.44 4.82 -7.96
N PHE A 65 -4.76 5.89 -7.56
CA PHE A 65 -4.17 6.04 -6.24
C PHE A 65 -5.20 5.84 -5.12
N GLU A 66 -6.36 6.50 -5.20
CA GLU A 66 -7.40 6.36 -4.18
C GLU A 66 -8.07 4.98 -4.19
N ARG A 67 -8.12 4.27 -5.34
CA ARG A 67 -8.57 2.87 -5.36
C ARG A 67 -7.63 1.96 -4.60
N VAL A 68 -6.33 2.04 -4.88
CA VAL A 68 -5.30 1.23 -4.21
C VAL A 68 -5.23 1.56 -2.72
N ARG A 69 -5.27 2.85 -2.36
CA ARG A 69 -5.28 3.30 -0.96
C ARG A 69 -6.45 2.71 -0.17
N ARG A 70 -7.67 2.77 -0.71
CA ARG A 70 -8.85 2.19 -0.04
C ARG A 70 -8.77 0.67 0.09
N ALA A 71 -8.25 -0.01 -0.93
CA ALA A 71 -8.04 -1.46 -0.88
C ALA A 71 -7.04 -1.84 0.24
N LEU A 72 -5.93 -1.11 0.35
CA LEU A 72 -4.92 -1.33 1.40
C LEU A 72 -5.47 -1.08 2.80
N ILE A 73 -6.13 0.07 3.03
CA ILE A 73 -6.73 0.38 4.33
C ILE A 73 -7.70 -0.73 4.75
N ARG A 74 -8.59 -1.14 3.84
CA ARG A 74 -9.57 -2.18 4.14
C ARG A 74 -8.92 -3.54 4.40
N ALA A 75 -7.84 -3.86 3.72
CA ALA A 75 -7.11 -5.09 3.97
C ALA A 75 -6.41 -5.08 5.33
N VAL A 76 -5.83 -3.95 5.74
CA VAL A 76 -5.22 -3.77 7.07
C VAL A 76 -6.28 -3.85 8.17
N GLU A 77 -7.43 -3.19 8.01
CA GLU A 77 -8.54 -3.27 8.98
C GLU A 77 -9.00 -4.73 9.18
N VAL A 78 -9.25 -5.45 8.07
CA VAL A 78 -9.68 -6.86 8.15
C VAL A 78 -8.59 -7.75 8.74
N ASN A 79 -7.32 -7.50 8.45
CA ASN A 79 -6.22 -8.26 9.04
C ASN A 79 -6.13 -8.01 10.56
N ARG A 80 -6.30 -6.77 11.00
CA ARG A 80 -6.30 -6.38 12.42
C ARG A 80 -7.45 -7.04 13.20
N ASP A 81 -8.64 -7.11 12.61
CA ASP A 81 -9.80 -7.79 13.21
C ASP A 81 -9.68 -9.32 13.23
N ALA A 82 -8.81 -9.89 12.37
CA ALA A 82 -8.58 -11.33 12.27
C ALA A 82 -7.46 -11.83 13.21
N LEU A 83 -6.66 -10.93 13.79
CA LEU A 83 -5.66 -11.28 14.80
C LEU A 83 -6.36 -11.34 16.18
N PRO A 84 -6.25 -12.45 16.93
CA PRO A 84 -6.87 -12.61 18.25
C PRO A 84 -6.22 -11.74 19.34
#